data_AF-C0GGM5-F1
#
_entry.id   AF-C0GGM5-F1
#
_cell.length_a   1.000
_cell.length_b   1.000
_cell.length_c   1.000
_cell.angle_alpha   90.00
_cell.angle_beta   90.00
_cell.angle_gamma   90.00
#
_symmetry.space_group_name_H-M   'P 1'
#
loop_
_entity.id
_entity.type
_entity.pdbx_description
1 polymer ?
#
loop_
_entity_poly.entity_id
_entity_poly.type
_entity_poly.pdbx_seq_one_letter_code
_entity_poly.pdbx_strand_id
1 'polypeptide(L)' 'MNNLKDIRWKQRFQNFEKSFSLLEKYIAQKEKNELEKAGIIQFFEMTFELSWKLLKDYLEAVGYVVNSPREAIKQSFQK' A
#
# COMPACT_ATOMS: atom_id res chain seq x y z
N MET A 1 9.25 -8.39 23.25
CA MET A 1 8.26 -7.98 22.22
C MET A 1 8.87 -6.91 21.34
N ASN A 2 8.94 -7.15 20.03
CA ASN A 2 9.71 -6.33 19.08
C ASN A 2 9.00 -5.00 18.77
N ASN A 3 9.25 -3.99 19.61
CA ASN A 3 8.74 -2.61 19.50
C ASN A 3 8.93 -1.99 18.09
N LEU A 4 9.94 -2.46 17.35
CA LEU A 4 10.21 -2.05 15.97
C LEU A 4 9.08 -2.39 14.98
N LYS A 5 8.36 -3.50 15.16
CA LYS A 5 7.26 -3.90 14.25
C LYS A 5 6.00 -3.05 14.47
N ASP A 6 5.69 -2.68 15.72
CA ASP A 6 4.55 -1.82 16.06
C ASP A 6 4.64 -0.40 15.48
N ILE A 7 5.87 0.08 15.26
CA ILE A 7 6.13 1.40 14.67
C ILE A 7 6.12 1.33 13.14
N ARG A 8 6.62 0.22 12.56
CA ARG A 8 6.84 0.09 11.12
C ARG A 8 5.55 0.13 10.30
N TRP A 9 4.51 -0.61 10.72
CA TRP A 9 3.25 -0.61 9.97
C TRP A 9 2.57 0.78 10.00
N LYS A 10 2.70 1.52 11.12
CA LYS A 10 2.17 2.89 11.24
C LYS A 10 2.89 3.87 10.32
N GLN A 11 4.22 3.82 10.28
CA GLN A 11 5.00 4.64 9.34
C GLN A 11 4.67 4.31 7.88
N ARG A 12 4.49 3.02 7.57
CA ARG A 12 4.10 2.60 6.23
C ARG A 12 2.69 3.04 5.88
N PHE A 13 1.76 3.03 6.84
CA PHE A 13 0.40 3.54 6.66
C PHE A 13 0.42 5.01 6.23
N GLN A 14 1.21 5.85 6.89
CA GLN A 14 1.37 7.25 6.50
C GLN A 14 1.92 7.42 5.07
N ASN A 15 2.85 6.55 4.64
CA ASN A 15 3.36 6.58 3.27
C ASN A 15 2.32 6.11 2.26
N PHE A 16 1.57 5.07 2.59
CA PHE A 16 0.46 4.57 1.77
C PHE A 16 -0.61 5.66 1.57
N GLU A 17 -1.05 6.32 2.65
CA GLU A 17 -2.06 7.40 2.57
C GLU A 17 -1.62 8.54 1.65
N LYS A 18 -0.36 8.97 1.75
CA LYS A 18 0.19 10.00 0.85
C LYS A 18 0.17 9.56 -0.62
N SER A 19 0.62 8.34 -0.90
CA SER A 19 0.63 7.78 -2.26
C SER A 19 -0.78 7.64 -2.82
N PHE A 20 -1.70 7.12 -2.01
CA PHE A 20 -3.11 6.94 -2.37
C PHE A 20 -3.80 8.28 -2.66
N SER A 21 -3.54 9.30 -1.84
CA SER A 21 -4.10 10.65 -2.05
C SER A 21 -3.63 11.28 -3.36
N LEU A 22 -2.38 11.07 -3.75
CA LEU A 22 -1.87 11.52 -5.05
C LEU A 22 -2.53 10.76 -6.19
N LEU A 23 -2.65 9.44 -6.08
CA LEU A 23 -3.32 8.60 -7.07
C LEU A 23 -4.78 9.05 -7.28
N GLU A 24 -5.55 9.25 -6.21
CA GLU A 24 -6.92 9.77 -6.28
C GLU A 24 -6.99 11.15 -6.94
N LYS A 25 -6.09 12.06 -6.57
CA LYS A 25 -6.03 13.41 -7.14
C LYS A 25 -5.80 13.38 -8.65
N TYR A 26 -4.86 12.57 -9.13
CA TYR A 26 -4.49 12.55 -10.54
C TYR A 26 -5.42 11.70 -11.40
N ILE A 27 -6.01 10.62 -10.86
CA ILE A 27 -6.97 9.81 -11.62
C ILE A 27 -8.28 10.58 -11.90
N ALA A 28 -8.67 11.49 -11.01
CA ALA A 28 -9.89 12.30 -11.15
C ALA A 28 -9.82 13.39 -12.25
N GLN A 29 -8.64 13.66 -12.82
CA GLN A 29 -8.49 14.66 -13.89
C GLN A 29 -9.15 14.18 -15.19
N LYS A 30 -9.95 15.01 -15.86
CA LYS A 30 -10.77 14.56 -17.01
C LYS A 30 -9.96 14.27 -18.27
N GLU A 31 -8.98 15.12 -18.57
CA GLU A 31 -8.15 15.01 -19.76
C GLU A 31 -6.74 14.61 -19.35
N LYS A 32 -6.14 13.66 -20.09
CA LYS A 32 -4.82 13.11 -19.78
C LYS A 32 -4.07 12.78 -21.06
N ASN A 33 -2.87 13.34 -21.23
CA ASN A 33 -1.94 12.94 -22.28
C ASN A 33 -1.25 11.61 -21.94
N GLU A 34 -0.44 11.07 -22.86
CA GLU A 34 0.22 9.77 -22.65
C GLU A 34 1.20 9.77 -21.47
N LEU A 35 1.94 10.86 -21.26
CA LEU A 35 2.86 11.01 -20.13
C LEU A 35 2.12 11.01 -18.79
N GLU A 36 0.98 11.71 -18.71
CA GLU A 36 0.13 11.75 -17.52
C GLU A 36 -0.47 10.37 -17.20
N LYS A 37 -0.89 9.62 -18.23
CA LYS A 37 -1.34 8.23 -18.05
C LYS A 37 -0.22 7.34 -17.53
N ALA A 38 0.99 7.45 -18.08
CA ALA A 38 2.16 6.72 -17.57
C ALA A 38 2.47 7.07 -16.10
N GLY A 39 2.38 8.36 -15.75
CA GLY A 39 2.54 8.82 -14.36
C GLY A 39 1.48 8.22 -13.41
N ILE A 40 0.23 8.11 -13.84
CA ILE A 40 -0.84 7.49 -13.04
C ILE A 40 -0.62 5.99 -12.87
N ILE A 41 -0.18 5.29 -13.92
CA ILE A 41 0.19 3.88 -13.81
C ILE A 41 1.30 3.72 -12.76
N GLN A 42 2.32 4.58 -12.79
CA GLN A 42 3.39 4.55 -11.79
C GLN A 42 2.87 4.83 -10.37
N PHE A 43 1.96 5.79 -10.19
CA PHE A 43 1.31 6.03 -8.90
C PHE A 43 0.50 4.83 -8.43
N PHE A 44 -0.20 4.14 -9.33
CA PHE A 44 -0.94 2.91 -9.02
C PHE A 44 0.02 1.81 -8.53
N GLU A 45 1.10 1.54 -9.27
CA GLU A 45 2.09 0.52 -8.89
C GLU A 45 2.72 0.81 -7.52
N MET A 46 3.12 2.07 -7.27
CA MET A 46 3.69 2.48 -5.99
C MET A 46 2.68 2.36 -4.85
N THR A 47 1.43 2.78 -5.08
CA THR A 47 0.36 2.70 -4.08
C THR A 47 0.03 1.25 -3.76
N PHE A 48 -0.02 0.37 -4.76
CA PHE A 48 -0.22 -1.06 -4.59
C PHE A 48 0.94 -1.72 -3.83
N GLU A 49 2.19 -1.37 -4.16
CA GLU A 49 3.38 -1.87 -3.45
C GLU A 49 3.37 -1.49 -1.96
N LEU A 50 2.98 -0.25 -1.65
CA LEU A 50 2.85 0.23 -0.28
C LEU A 50 1.71 -0.48 0.45
N SER A 51 0.57 -0.73 -0.21
CA SER A 51 -0.60 -1.34 0.41
C SER A 51 -0.32 -2.78 0.86
N TRP A 52 0.23 -3.64 0.00
CA TRP A 52 0.48 -5.04 0.41
C TRP A 52 1.59 -5.14 1.45
N LYS A 53 2.60 -4.26 1.40
CA LYS A 53 3.63 -4.19 2.46
C LYS A 53 3.08 -3.70 3.79
N LEU A 54 2.10 -2.80 3.77
CA LEU A 54 1.39 -2.34 4.97
C LEU A 54 0.62 -3.49 5.60
N LEU A 55 -0.15 -4.21 4.78
CA LEU A 55 -0.87 -5.40 5.22
C LEU A 55 0.08 -6.45 5.80
N LYS A 56 1.21 -6.70 5.12
CA LYS A 56 2.24 -7.60 5.62
C LYS A 56 2.80 -7.16 6.98
N ASP A 57 3.27 -5.91 7.09
CA ASP A 57 3.86 -5.40 8.34
C ASP A 57 2.84 -5.43 9.50
N TYR A 58 1.55 -5.17 9.21
CA TYR A 58 0.45 -5.25 10.19
C TYR A 58 0.17 -6.70 10.60
N LEU A 59 0.02 -7.61 9.65
CA LEU A 59 -0.21 -9.03 9.89
C LEU A 59 0.93 -9.65 10.72
N GLU A 60 2.17 -9.29 10.42
CA GLU A 60 3.33 -9.70 11.22
C GLU A 60 3.35 -9.11 12.63
N ALA A 61 2.79 -7.91 12.83
CA ALA A 61 2.69 -7.30 14.16
C ALA A 61 1.64 -8.01 15.03
N VAL A 62 0.56 -8.52 14.43
CA VAL A 62 -0.49 -9.28 15.15
C VAL A 62 -0.23 -10.79 15.19
N GLY A 63 0.91 -11.26 14.66
CA GLY A 63 1.41 -12.63 14.84
C GLY A 63 1.25 -13.58 13.66
N TYR A 64 0.79 -13.12 12.50
CA TYR A 64 0.76 -13.93 11.27
C TYR A 64 2.12 -13.92 10.57
N VAL A 65 2.40 -14.96 9.79
CA VAL A 65 3.55 -15.03 8.89
C VAL A 65 3.04 -14.96 7.47
N VAL A 66 3.54 -14.00 6.70
CA VAL A 66 3.10 -13.74 5.33
C VAL A 66 4.29 -13.48 4.42
N ASN A 67 4.37 -14.20 3.31
CA ASN A 67 5.55 -14.23 2.44
C ASN A 67 5.32 -13.65 1.05
N SER A 68 4.07 -13.36 0.67
CA SER A 68 3.75 -12.81 -0.65
C SER A 68 2.68 -11.71 -0.62
N PRO A 69 2.62 -10.83 -1.63
CA PRO A 69 1.55 -9.84 -1.77
C PRO A 69 0.16 -10.49 -1.78
N ARG A 70 0.03 -11.62 -2.50
CA ARG A 70 -1.22 -12.39 -2.60
C ARG A 70 -1.67 -12.91 -1.23
N GLU A 71 -0.75 -13.48 -0.48
CA GLU A 71 -1.01 -14.00 0.87
C GLU A 71 -1.37 -12.87 1.85
N ALA A 72 -0.66 -11.73 1.78
CA ALA A 72 -0.95 -10.56 2.61
C ALA A 72 -2.38 -10.06 2.41
N ILE A 73 -2.80 -9.93 1.16
CA ILE A 73 -4.16 -9.51 0.82
C ILE A 73 -5.15 -10.58 1.30
N LYS A 74 -4.96 -11.85 0.95
CA LYS A 74 -5.91 -12.92 1.31
C LYS A 74 -6.10 -13.03 2.82
N GLN A 75 -5.01 -13.01 3.60
CA GLN A 75 -5.04 -13.13 5.05
C GLN A 75 -5.71 -11.91 5.71
N SER A 76 -5.51 -10.70 5.18
CA SER A 76 -6.09 -9.46 5.74
C SER A 76 -7.60 -9.39 5.63
N PHE A 77 -8.19 -10.10 4.66
CA PHE A 77 -9.63 -10.12 4.41
C PHE A 77 -10.28 -11.46 4.78
N GLN A 78 -9.55 -12.33 5.49
CA GLN A 78 -10.08 -13.59 5.98
C GLN A 78 -10.87 -13.32 7.28
N LYS A 79 -12.14 -13.75 7.31
CA LYS A 79 -13.01 -13.68 8.51
C LYS A 79 -12.67 -14.78 9.50
#